data_AF-A0A5N7MXL2-F1
#
_entry.id   AF-A0A5N7MXL2-F1
#
_cell.length_a   1.000
_cell.length_b   1.000
_cell.length_c   1.000
_cell.angle_alpha   90.00
_cell.angle_beta   90.00
_cell.angle_gamma   90.00
#
_symmetry.space_group_name_H-M   'P 1'
#
loop_
_entity.id
_entity.type
_entity.pdbx_description
1 polymer ?
#
loop_
_entity_poly.entity_id
_entity_poly.type
_entity_poly.pdbx_seq_one_letter_code
_entity_poly.pdbx_strand_id
1 'polypeptide(L)' 'MSNPRDVPFETTHLIRDACLCLHVQRAARALSRLFDDALRPVGLTSGQFSLLNALNRPTPPSIAPV' A
#
# COMPACT_ATOMS: atom_id res chain seq x y z
N MET A 1 -33.28 -1.84 13.56
CA MET A 1 -31.84 -1.97 13.85
C MET A 1 -31.05 -1.07 12.91
N SER A 2 -30.72 0.13 13.37
CA SER A 2 -29.48 0.84 13.02
C SER A 2 -29.38 1.96 14.04
N ASN A 3 -28.48 1.84 15.01
CA ASN A 3 -28.26 2.90 16.00
C ASN A 3 -27.27 3.87 15.35
N PRO A 4 -27.64 5.13 15.05
CA PRO A 4 -26.70 6.12 14.58
C PRO A 4 -25.82 6.48 15.77
N ARG A 5 -24.74 5.72 15.96
CA ARG A 5 -23.61 6.24 16.71
C ARG A 5 -22.98 7.28 15.79
N ASP A 6 -23.52 8.49 15.84
CA ASP A 6 -22.95 9.64 15.16
C ASP A 6 -21.55 9.82 15.73
N VAL A 7 -20.55 9.36 14.97
CA VAL A 7 -19.16 9.61 15.29
C VAL A 7 -18.96 11.12 15.12
N PRO A 8 -18.60 11.85 16.19
CA PRO A 8 -18.41 13.29 16.09
C PRO A 8 -17.34 13.60 15.03
N PHE A 9 -17.51 14.71 14.32
CA PHE A 9 -16.60 15.11 13.24
C PHE A 9 -15.15 15.26 13.73
N GLU A 10 -14.98 15.71 14.97
CA GLU A 10 -13.72 15.83 15.70
C GLU A 10 -13.00 14.47 15.81
N THR A 11 -13.74 13.37 15.93
CA THR A 11 -13.17 12.02 15.98
C THR A 11 -12.55 11.63 14.65
N THR A 12 -13.15 12.06 13.54
CA THR A 12 -12.58 11.83 12.19
C THR A 12 -11.26 12.60 12.03
N HIS A 13 -11.19 13.84 12.52
CA HIS A 13 -9.96 14.63 12.54
C HIS A 13 -8.87 13.99 13.40
N LEU A 14 -9.23 13.54 14.61
CA LEU A 14 -8.31 12.83 15.49
C LEU A 14 -7.73 11.58 14.81
N ILE A 15 -8.58 10.76 14.17
CA ILE A 15 -8.12 9.59 13.42
C ILE A 15 -7.21 9.99 12.27
N ARG A 16 -7.58 10.99 11.47
CA ARG A 16 -6.76 11.49 10.35
C ARG A 16 -5.36 11.91 10.83
N ASP A 17 -5.28 12.52 12.00
CA ASP A 17 -4.05 13.12 12.51
C ASP A 17 -3.20 12.11 13.29
N ALA A 18 -3.80 11.11 13.93
CA ALA A 18 -3.10 10.15 14.79
C ALA A 18 -2.96 8.72 14.21
N CYS A 19 -3.74 8.35 13.20
CA CYS A 19 -3.76 6.96 12.71
C CYS A 19 -2.47 6.59 11.96
N LEU A 20 -1.63 5.79 12.60
CA LEU A 20 -0.39 5.27 12.01
C LEU A 20 -0.65 4.50 10.70
N CYS A 21 -1.73 3.70 10.63
CA CYS A 21 -2.07 2.97 9.40
C CYS A 21 -2.31 3.92 8.22
N LEU A 22 -3.07 5.01 8.45
CA LEU A 22 -3.34 6.00 7.40
C LEU A 22 -2.05 6.71 6.95
N HIS A 23 -1.20 7.09 7.91
CA HIS A 23 0.08 7.74 7.62
C HIS A 23 1.03 6.83 6.85
N VAL A 24 1.14 5.55 7.25
CA VAL A 24 1.94 4.55 6.53
C VAL A 24 1.41 4.31 5.12
N GLN A 25 0.08 4.20 4.94
CA GLN A 25 -0.51 4.04 3.61
C GLN A 25 -0.25 5.26 2.71
N ARG A 26 -0.31 6.48 3.25
CA ARG A 26 0.03 7.71 2.51
C ARG A 26 1.51 7.73 2.12
N ALA A 27 2.41 7.40 3.04
CA ALA A 27 3.84 7.30 2.77
C ALA A 27 4.12 6.24 1.69
N ALA A 28 3.50 5.06 1.80
CA ALA A 28 3.63 4.00 0.80
C ALA A 28 3.20 4.48 -0.59
N ARG A 29 2.07 5.20 -0.72
CA ARG A 29 1.63 5.77 -2.01
C ARG A 29 2.62 6.78 -2.58
N ALA A 30 3.21 7.63 -1.73
CA ALA A 30 4.23 8.58 -2.17
C ALA A 30 5.49 7.85 -2.69
N LEU A 31 5.93 6.82 -1.97
CA LEU A 31 7.07 5.99 -2.39
C LEU A 31 6.78 5.24 -3.70
N SER A 32 5.61 4.62 -3.84
CA SER A 32 5.23 3.95 -5.09
C SER A 32 5.31 4.88 -6.30
N ARG A 33 4.84 6.13 -6.19
CA ARG A 33 4.94 7.11 -7.28
C ARG A 33 6.37 7.39 -7.70
N LEU A 34 7.27 7.59 -6.73
CA LEU A 34 8.69 7.83 -7.00
C LEU A 34 9.33 6.63 -7.73
N PHE A 35 9.00 5.41 -7.31
CA PHE A 35 9.48 4.21 -7.97
C PHE A 35 8.88 4.03 -9.37
N ASP A 36 7.57 4.26 -9.53
CA ASP A 36 6.90 4.17 -10.82
C ASP A 36 7.49 5.19 -11.83
N ASP A 37 7.80 6.41 -11.37
CA ASP A 37 8.49 7.42 -12.18
C ASP A 37 9.89 6.94 -12.61
N ALA A 38 10.66 6.35 -11.69
CA ALA A 38 11.99 5.84 -11.96
C ALA A 38 11.99 4.60 -12.88
N LEU A 39 10.97 3.76 -12.79
CA LEU A 39 10.81 2.53 -13.58
C LEU A 39 10.12 2.76 -14.93
N ARG A 40 9.58 3.97 -15.18
CA ARG A 40 8.94 4.33 -16.45
C ARG A 40 9.78 4.01 -17.69
N PRO A 41 11.10 4.26 -17.76
CA PRO A 41 11.90 3.98 -18.95
C PRO A 41 11.93 2.49 -19.35
N VAL A 42 11.73 1.60 -18.38
CA VAL A 42 11.70 0.14 -18.59
C VAL A 42 10.28 -0.43 -18.61
N GLY A 43 9.26 0.43 -18.56
CA GLY A 43 7.86 0.03 -18.66
C GLY A 43 7.32 -0.77 -17.48
N LEU A 44 7.93 -0.62 -16.28
CA LEU A 44 7.52 -1.35 -15.07
C LEU A 44 6.87 -0.43 -14.04
N THR A 45 6.03 -1.04 -13.20
CA THR A 45 5.55 -0.45 -11.95
C THR A 45 6.33 -1.00 -10.75
N SER A 46 6.33 -0.26 -9.65
CA SER A 46 6.87 -0.67 -8.34
C SER A 46 6.33 -2.02 -7.86
N GLY A 47 5.04 -2.30 -8.10
CA GLY A 47 4.40 -3.58 -7.79
C GLY A 47 4.94 -4.74 -8.63
N GLN A 48 5.05 -4.55 -9.96
CA GLN A 48 5.64 -5.56 -10.85
C GLN A 48 7.11 -5.81 -10.52
N PHE A 49 7.87 -4.76 -10.24
CA PHE A 49 9.26 -4.88 -9.81
C PHE A 49 9.38 -5.69 -8.50
N SER A 50 8.53 -5.41 -7.51
CA SER A 50 8.50 -6.18 -6.25
C SER A 50 8.18 -7.65 -6.48
N LEU A 51 7.24 -7.96 -7.40
CA LEU A 51 6.94 -9.33 -7.79
C LEU A 51 8.15 -10.02 -8.44
N LEU A 52 8.82 -9.37 -9.38
CA LEU A 52 10.03 -9.91 -10.02
C LEU A 52 11.11 -10.23 -9.00
N ASN A 53 11.31 -9.35 -8.00
CA ASN A 53 12.23 -9.63 -6.89
C ASN A 53 11.80 -10.84 -6.06
N ALA A 54 10.50 -11.00 -5.77
CA ALA A 54 10.00 -12.18 -5.05
C ALA A 54 10.17 -13.48 -5.83
N LEU A 55 10.13 -13.41 -7.17
CA LEU A 55 10.38 -14.54 -8.07
C LEU A 55 11.87 -14.84 -8.25
N ASN A 56 12.76 -13.90 -7.93
CA ASN A 56 14.21 -14.07 -8.04
C ASN A 56 14.76 -14.91 -6.87
N ARG A 57 14.49 -16.21 -6.89
CA ARG A 57 14.88 -17.17 -5.85
C ARG A 57 15.38 -18.49 -6.45
N PRO A 58 16.21 -19.28 -5.72
CA PRO A 58 16.85 -20.48 -6.28
C PRO A 58 15.89 -21.59 -6.69
N THR A 59 14.76 -21.73 -5.99
CA THR A 59 13.73 -22.75 -6.26
C THR A 59 12.41 -22.10 -6.66
N PRO A 60 11.73 -22.56 -7.71
CA PRO A 60 10.52 -21.91 -8.20
C PRO A 60 9.40 -21.75 -7.16
N PRO A 61 8.60 -20.67 -7.25
CA PRO A 61 7.18 -20.59 -6.93
C PRO A 61 6.41 -21.86 -6.65
N SER A 62 5.77 -22.07 -5.50
CA SER A 62 4.51 -22.81 -5.58
C SER A 62 3.42 -21.81 -6.00
N ILE A 63 2.53 -22.20 -6.91
CA ILE A 63 1.35 -21.39 -7.29
C ILE A 63 0.21 -21.58 -6.25
N ALA A 64 0.38 -22.51 -5.30
CA ALA A 64 -0.60 -22.75 -4.26
C ALA A 64 -0.80 -21.52 -3.34
N PRO A 65 -2.02 -21.28 -2.82
CA PRO A 65 -2.25 -20.25 -1.83
C PRO A 65 -1.33 -20.42 -0.61
N VAL A 66 -0.86 -19.31 -0.06
CA VAL A 66 -0.22 -19.26 1.27
C VAL A 66 -1.31 -19.25 2.33
#